data_AF-A0A173V6B9-F1
#
_entry.id   AF-A0A173V6B9-F1
#
_cell.length_a   1.000
_cell.length_b   1.000
_cell.length_c   1.000
_cell.angle_alpha   90.00
_cell.angle_beta   90.00
_cell.angle_gamma   90.00
#
_symmetry.space_group_name_H-M   'P 1'
#
loop_
_entity.id
_entity.type
_entity.pdbx_description
1 polymer ?
#
loop_
_entity_poly.entity_id
_entity_poly.type
_entity_poly.pdbx_seq_one_letter_code
_entity_poly.pdbx_strand_id
1 'polypeptide(L)'
;MIKKYKPRLLTKESEGSSDEQDNSELTDNENTLGDVFQAIKRAILTVKEEEGNMESPPLFKTIAIDTGQFERIMSKTNTEYETVFPACFIRFTNVHFLVAQQRIGEGRGTIRIRFILNKLDNQHVNWETYPFYIAERLNKAIQDAKEEEEALQERCNLMYFDMPQSTNMLQAYWLDYEIYFRITSSYKYADWIKKKVITPPFTNHSDVPDDKEDVTEPAYNESSTIDDGIISPDAIQILPQDNRLEAGEQMVLTVLFSPDDTTNKNISFASSDTSIATVTQSGIITGIKTGNCQILVTTPNGVNAVKDIIVYTKRNNNE
;
A
#
# COMPACT_ATOMS: atom_id res chain seq x y z
N MET A 1 -15.49 -16.60 5.10
CA MET A 1 -14.46 -17.20 4.23
C MET A 1 -13.39 -16.18 3.97
N ILE A 2 -12.23 -16.45 4.52
CA ILE A 2 -10.99 -15.82 4.08
C ILE A 2 -10.46 -16.70 2.95
N LYS A 3 -10.20 -16.09 1.80
CA LYS A 3 -8.90 -16.13 1.11
C LYS A 3 -8.90 -14.93 0.14
N LYS A 4 -8.24 -13.84 0.52
CA LYS A 4 -6.82 -13.57 0.24
C LYS A 4 -6.50 -13.79 -1.25
N TYR A 5 -6.44 -12.69 -1.98
CA TYR A 5 -5.24 -12.42 -2.76
C TYR A 5 -4.28 -11.58 -1.91
N LYS A 6 -3.10 -12.17 -1.66
CA LYS A 6 -1.95 -11.62 -0.96
C LYS A 6 -1.03 -11.01 -2.03
N PRO A 7 -0.61 -9.74 -1.92
CA PRO A 7 0.68 -9.33 -2.46
C PRO A 7 1.78 -10.04 -1.67
N ARG A 8 2.84 -10.46 -2.37
CA ARG A 8 3.98 -11.21 -1.84
C ARG A 8 4.92 -10.25 -1.09
N LEU A 9 5.19 -10.49 0.19
CA LEU A 9 6.30 -9.86 0.92
C LEU A 9 7.10 -10.91 1.70
N LEU A 10 8.42 -10.70 1.68
CA LEU A 10 9.45 -11.59 2.22
C LEU A 10 9.36 -11.70 3.75
N THR A 11 9.72 -12.88 4.22
CA THR A 11 9.78 -13.34 5.61
C THR A 11 10.79 -12.58 6.48
N LYS A 12 10.46 -12.42 7.77
CA LYS A 12 11.38 -12.60 8.92
C LYS A 12 10.57 -12.96 10.17
N GLU A 13 10.99 -14.04 10.84
CA GLU A 13 10.38 -14.65 12.03
C GLU A 13 10.81 -13.94 13.33
N SER A 14 9.95 -13.93 14.35
CA SER A 14 10.25 -14.41 15.72
C SER A 14 9.04 -14.29 16.66
N GLU A 15 8.95 -15.24 17.59
CA GLU A 15 7.83 -15.61 18.47
C GLU A 15 7.71 -14.75 19.75
N GLY A 16 6.51 -14.73 20.36
CA GLY A 16 6.34 -14.40 21.78
C GLY A 16 4.93 -13.92 22.18
N SER A 17 4.24 -14.67 23.03
CA SER A 17 2.85 -14.48 23.50
C SER A 17 2.68 -13.49 24.67
N SER A 18 1.56 -12.75 24.71
CA SER A 18 0.66 -12.63 25.88
C SER A 18 -0.54 -11.73 25.57
N ASP A 19 -1.69 -12.08 26.13
CA ASP A 19 -3.00 -11.45 25.98
C ASP A 19 -3.05 -9.98 26.41
N GLU A 20 -3.35 -9.08 25.47
CA GLU A 20 -4.08 -7.83 25.70
C GLU A 20 -5.06 -7.62 24.53
N GLN A 21 -6.28 -7.19 24.85
CA GLN A 21 -7.30 -6.81 23.87
C GLN A 21 -6.80 -5.62 23.06
N ASP A 22 -6.25 -5.88 21.88
CA ASP A 22 -6.02 -4.84 20.88
C ASP A 22 -7.03 -4.99 19.73
N ASN A 23 -7.96 -4.05 19.68
CA ASN A 23 -8.82 -3.84 18.52
C ASN A 23 -7.97 -3.22 17.41
N SER A 24 -7.12 -4.02 16.76
CA SER A 24 -6.32 -3.59 15.61
C SER A 24 -6.69 -4.42 14.37
N GLU A 25 -7.96 -4.38 13.97
CA GLU A 25 -8.37 -4.76 12.60
C GLU A 25 -8.89 -3.54 11.84
N LEU A 26 -7.97 -2.64 11.52
CA LEU A 26 -7.99 -1.82 10.33
C LEU A 26 -6.60 -2.00 9.74
N THR A 27 -6.48 -2.48 8.51
CA THR A 27 -5.24 -2.22 7.75
C THR A 27 -5.26 -0.72 7.47
N ASP A 28 -4.84 0.03 8.48
CA ASP A 28 -4.63 1.45 8.50
C ASP A 28 -3.68 1.81 7.37
N ASN A 29 -3.88 2.97 6.77
CA ASN A 29 -2.90 3.41 5.79
C ASN A 29 -1.59 3.63 6.54
N GLU A 30 -0.59 2.83 6.18
CA GLU A 30 0.80 3.21 6.37
C GLU A 30 0.96 4.57 5.66
N ASN A 31 1.07 5.66 6.44
CA ASN A 31 1.35 7.03 6.00
C ASN A 31 0.15 7.98 5.71
N THR A 32 -0.85 8.13 6.61
CA THR A 32 -1.79 9.27 6.52
C THR A 32 -1.17 10.59 6.97
N LEU A 33 -1.78 11.73 6.61
CA LEU A 33 -1.36 13.04 7.13
C LEU A 33 -1.39 13.12 8.67
N GLY A 34 -2.30 12.38 9.31
CA GLY A 34 -2.36 12.28 10.77
C GLY A 34 -1.14 11.58 11.34
N ASP A 35 -0.73 10.47 10.72
CA ASP A 35 0.44 9.69 11.14
C ASP A 35 1.73 10.49 10.92
N VAL A 36 1.84 11.19 9.78
CA VAL A 36 2.95 12.12 9.51
C VAL A 36 3.05 13.20 10.58
N PHE A 37 1.92 13.78 11.01
CA PHE A 37 1.92 14.75 12.10
C PHE A 37 2.41 14.14 13.41
N GLN A 38 1.94 12.95 13.77
CA GLN A 38 2.38 12.28 15.01
C GLN A 38 3.86 11.89 14.96
N ALA A 39 4.35 11.39 13.84
CA ALA A 39 5.76 11.07 13.63
C ALA A 39 6.64 12.31 13.79
N ILE A 40 6.27 13.44 13.16
CA ILE A 40 7.03 14.69 13.31
C ILE A 40 6.94 15.22 14.74
N LYS A 41 5.77 15.11 15.39
CA LYS A 41 5.64 15.51 16.80
C LYS A 41 6.60 14.71 17.68
N ARG A 42 6.71 13.39 17.49
CA ARG A 42 7.68 12.54 18.20
C ARG A 42 9.11 12.94 17.90
N ALA A 43 9.44 13.17 16.62
CA ALA A 43 10.76 13.64 16.20
C ALA A 43 11.15 14.97 16.86
N ILE A 44 10.23 15.93 16.95
CA ILE A 44 10.51 17.23 17.59
C ILE A 44 10.69 17.08 19.11
N LEU A 45 9.99 16.13 19.75
CA LEU A 45 10.14 15.85 21.18
C LEU A 45 11.50 15.22 21.54
N THR A 46 12.22 14.63 20.58
CA THR A 46 13.57 14.11 20.82
C THR A 46 14.59 15.24 21.01
N VAL A 47 14.31 16.45 20.50
CA VAL A 47 15.16 17.63 20.68
C VAL A 47 15.05 18.11 22.14
N LYS A 48 16.11 17.92 22.91
CA LYS A 48 16.20 18.29 24.34
C LYS A 48 16.74 19.70 24.57
N GLU A 49 16.49 20.28 25.75
CA GLU A 49 17.09 21.57 26.14
C GLU A 49 18.63 21.50 26.15
N GLU A 50 19.21 20.49 26.79
CA GLU A 50 20.66 20.24 26.82
C GLU A 50 21.06 19.14 25.82
N GLU A 51 22.06 19.41 24.99
CA GLU A 51 22.57 18.44 24.02
C GLU A 51 23.44 17.38 24.74
N GLY A 52 23.11 16.10 24.55
CA GLY A 52 23.85 14.96 25.14
C GLY A 52 23.28 14.42 26.46
N ASN A 53 22.32 15.11 27.07
CA ASN A 53 21.64 14.62 28.28
C ASN A 53 20.28 14.00 27.91
N MET A 54 20.17 12.66 28.00
CA MET A 54 18.92 11.95 27.69
C MET A 54 17.78 12.24 28.68
N GLU A 55 18.10 12.61 29.93
CA GLU A 55 17.11 12.94 30.97
C GLU A 55 16.60 14.37 30.88
N SER A 56 17.23 15.22 30.05
CA SER A 56 16.79 16.59 29.86
C SER A 56 15.34 16.62 29.33
N PRO A 57 14.53 17.61 29.76
CA PRO A 57 13.21 17.84 29.18
C PRO A 57 13.33 18.21 27.68
N PRO A 58 12.26 17.99 26.90
CA PRO A 58 12.19 18.45 25.51
C PRO A 58 12.29 19.98 25.45
N LEU A 59 13.01 20.48 24.44
CA LEU A 59 13.21 21.91 24.20
C LEU A 59 11.89 22.64 23.96
N PHE A 60 11.01 22.02 23.17
CA PHE A 60 9.70 22.58 22.86
C PHE A 60 8.67 22.06 23.86
N LYS A 61 8.08 22.98 24.62
CA LYS A 61 7.07 22.67 25.65
C LYS A 61 5.68 22.51 25.05
N THR A 62 5.41 23.20 23.94
CA THR A 62 4.16 23.10 23.21
C THR A 62 4.44 22.69 21.76
N ILE A 63 3.80 21.60 21.30
CA ILE A 63 3.81 21.16 19.91
C ILE A 63 2.37 20.92 19.46
N ALA A 64 1.89 21.70 18.50
CA ALA A 64 0.49 21.67 18.07
C ALA A 64 0.33 21.89 16.55
N ILE A 65 -0.84 21.53 16.02
CA ILE A 65 -1.21 21.89 14.64
C ILE A 65 -1.52 23.39 14.59
N ASP A 66 -0.96 24.09 13.62
CA ASP A 66 -1.32 25.48 13.33
C ASP A 66 -2.66 25.53 12.57
N THR A 67 -3.74 25.73 13.30
CA THR A 67 -5.08 25.93 12.71
C THR A 67 -5.31 27.37 12.24
N GLY A 68 -4.31 28.25 12.34
CA GLY A 68 -4.44 29.69 12.08
C GLY A 68 -5.22 30.44 13.17
N GLN A 69 -5.80 29.74 14.15
CA GLN A 69 -6.49 30.39 15.28
C GLN A 69 -5.54 31.13 16.20
N PHE A 70 -4.25 30.80 16.21
CA PHE A 70 -3.25 31.54 16.99
C PHE A 70 -3.12 33.00 16.54
N GLU A 71 -3.33 33.31 15.25
CA GLU A 71 -3.38 34.70 14.77
C GLU A 71 -4.62 35.46 15.31
N ARG A 72 -5.64 34.75 15.82
CA ARG A 72 -6.82 35.33 16.47
C ARG A 72 -6.71 35.41 18.00
N ILE A 73 -5.78 34.71 18.64
CA ILE A 73 -5.58 34.77 20.09
C ILE A 73 -4.63 35.93 20.40
N MET A 74 -5.10 37.15 20.15
CA MET A 74 -4.69 38.32 20.92
C MET A 74 -5.95 38.92 21.54
N SER A 75 -6.60 38.16 22.42
CA SER A 75 -7.66 38.70 23.26
C SER A 75 -7.11 38.90 24.67
N LYS A 76 -7.38 40.08 25.25
CA LYS A 76 -7.02 40.44 26.64
C LYS A 76 -7.67 39.55 27.70
N THR A 77 -8.58 38.67 27.30
CA THR A 77 -9.40 37.82 28.17
C THR A 77 -9.73 36.53 27.43
N ASN A 78 -8.73 35.69 27.14
CA ASN A 78 -9.00 34.32 26.70
C ASN A 78 -8.38 33.32 27.67
N THR A 79 -9.21 32.43 28.21
CA THR A 79 -8.87 31.37 29.20
C THR A 79 -8.53 30.04 28.55
N GLU A 80 -8.26 30.02 27.25
CA GLU A 80 -7.76 28.83 26.56
C GLU A 80 -6.25 28.74 26.78
N TYR A 81 -5.83 27.65 27.44
CA TYR A 81 -4.47 27.22 27.76
C TYR A 81 -3.34 28.14 27.29
N GLU A 82 -2.66 28.81 28.24
CA GLU A 82 -1.46 29.58 27.96
C GLU A 82 -0.44 28.71 27.21
N THR A 83 -0.08 29.13 25.99
CA THR A 83 0.99 28.49 25.22
C THR A 83 2.31 28.73 25.93
N VAL A 84 3.03 27.66 26.27
CA VAL A 84 4.31 27.77 26.98
C VAL A 84 5.45 27.76 25.97
N PHE A 85 6.26 28.82 25.95
CA PHE A 85 7.45 28.92 25.10
C PHE A 85 8.65 28.17 25.72
N PRO A 86 9.55 27.57 24.92
CA PRO A 86 9.55 27.51 23.45
C PRO A 86 8.43 26.64 22.87
N ALA A 87 7.86 27.05 21.73
CA ALA A 87 6.72 26.39 21.10
C ALA A 87 6.98 26.11 19.62
N CYS A 88 6.42 25.02 19.12
CA CYS A 88 6.50 24.60 17.73
C CYS A 88 5.10 24.31 17.19
N PHE A 89 4.80 24.83 16.00
CA PHE A 89 3.51 24.68 15.34
C PHE A 89 3.69 24.09 13.95
N ILE A 90 2.85 23.15 13.57
CA ILE A 90 2.98 22.41 12.31
C ILE A 90 1.76 22.71 11.45
N ARG A 91 2.00 23.18 10.23
CA ARG A 91 0.96 23.48 9.24
C ARG A 91 1.17 22.66 7.99
N PHE A 92 0.11 22.09 7.44
CA PHE A 92 0.14 21.49 6.11
C PHE A 92 -0.31 22.53 5.08
N THR A 93 0.50 22.75 4.05
CA THR A 93 0.24 23.67 2.95
C THR A 93 0.46 22.94 1.62
N ASN A 94 -0.11 23.46 0.54
CA ASN A 94 0.07 22.94 -0.83
C ASN A 94 -0.21 21.43 -0.98
N VAL A 95 -1.17 20.92 -0.21
CA VAL A 95 -1.59 19.51 -0.25
C VAL A 95 -2.36 19.26 -1.54
N HIS A 96 -1.81 18.43 -2.42
CA HIS A 96 -2.41 18.09 -3.71
C HIS A 96 -2.31 16.59 -3.99
N PHE A 97 -3.34 16.05 -4.66
CA PHE A 97 -3.42 14.64 -5.01
C PHE A 97 -2.83 14.39 -6.40
N LEU A 98 -2.13 13.26 -6.56
CA LEU A 98 -1.49 12.86 -7.81
C LEU A 98 -2.48 12.17 -8.77
N VAL A 99 -3.60 12.84 -9.07
CA VAL A 99 -4.70 12.29 -9.88
C VAL A 99 -4.27 12.02 -11.33
N ALA A 100 -3.34 12.81 -11.87
CA ALA A 100 -2.87 12.68 -13.25
C ALA A 100 -2.10 11.37 -13.53
N GLN A 101 -1.63 10.67 -12.49
CA GLN A 101 -0.85 9.43 -12.63
C GLN A 101 -1.71 8.17 -12.39
N GLN A 102 -3.05 8.30 -12.35
CA GLN A 102 -4.00 7.23 -11.98
C GLN A 102 -3.77 6.60 -10.60
N ARG A 103 -2.95 7.24 -9.75
CA ARG A 103 -2.71 6.82 -8.35
C ARG A 103 -3.75 7.45 -7.43
N ILE A 104 -4.93 6.85 -7.39
CA ILE A 104 -6.05 7.31 -6.56
C ILE A 104 -5.71 7.02 -5.09
N GLY A 105 -5.37 8.06 -4.33
CA GLY A 105 -5.05 7.94 -2.91
C GLY A 105 -3.63 8.37 -2.52
N GLU A 106 -2.76 8.72 -3.47
CA GLU A 106 -1.44 9.30 -3.18
C GLU A 106 -1.44 10.82 -3.37
N GLY A 107 -0.76 11.54 -2.48
CA GLY A 107 -0.63 12.99 -2.53
C GLY A 107 0.75 13.48 -2.10
N ARG A 108 1.04 14.72 -2.47
CA ARG A 108 2.22 15.46 -2.01
C ARG A 108 1.78 16.72 -1.30
N GLY A 109 2.53 17.12 -0.30
CA GLY A 109 2.25 18.34 0.46
C GLY A 109 3.54 18.97 0.98
N THR A 110 3.39 20.19 1.47
CA THR A 110 4.45 20.88 2.21
C THR A 110 4.05 20.95 3.67
N ILE A 111 4.94 20.51 4.55
CA ILE A 111 4.82 20.77 5.98
C ILE A 111 5.62 22.02 6.28
N ARG A 112 4.94 23.00 6.83
CA ARG A 112 5.53 24.23 7.32
C ARG A 112 5.57 24.19 8.85
N ILE A 113 6.77 24.06 9.39
CA ILE A 113 7.05 24.02 10.82
C ILE A 113 7.43 25.43 11.27
N ARG A 114 6.61 26.03 12.12
CA ARG A 114 6.83 27.33 12.75
C ARG A 114 7.34 27.13 14.16
N PHE A 115 8.55 27.56 14.47
CA PHE A 115 9.04 27.51 15.86
C PHE A 115 9.32 28.91 16.42
N ILE A 116 9.01 29.06 17.71
CA ILE A 116 9.17 30.30 18.47
C ILE A 116 9.99 29.99 19.71
N LEU A 117 11.05 30.78 19.91
CA LEU A 117 11.97 30.66 21.03
C LEU A 117 11.62 31.67 22.12
N ASN A 118 11.91 31.32 23.38
CA ASN A 118 11.67 32.20 24.52
C ASN A 118 12.79 33.26 24.70
N LYS A 119 14.01 32.95 24.22
CA LYS A 119 15.16 33.84 24.36
C LYS A 119 15.26 34.73 23.13
N LEU A 120 15.02 36.01 23.33
CA LEU A 120 14.98 37.08 22.32
C LEU A 120 16.20 38.02 22.42
N ASP A 121 17.24 37.60 23.14
CA ASP A 121 18.45 38.40 23.33
C ASP A 121 19.32 38.39 22.06
N ASN A 122 19.01 39.30 21.15
CA ASN A 122 19.69 39.45 19.87
C ASN A 122 20.93 40.37 19.96
N GLN A 123 21.32 40.84 21.16
CA GLN A 123 22.47 41.74 21.32
C GLN A 123 23.80 40.99 21.48
N HIS A 124 23.73 39.69 21.76
CA HIS A 124 24.90 38.86 22.01
C HIS A 124 25.16 37.94 20.81
N VAL A 125 26.40 37.97 20.30
CA VAL A 125 26.81 37.29 19.05
C VAL A 125 26.41 35.80 19.01
N ASN A 126 26.64 35.06 20.11
CA ASN A 126 26.30 33.64 20.16
C ASN A 126 24.79 33.36 20.15
N TRP A 127 23.97 34.32 20.61
CA TRP A 127 22.52 34.19 20.67
C TRP A 127 21.86 34.61 19.35
N GLU A 128 22.50 35.48 18.56
CA GLU A 128 22.08 35.83 17.20
C GLU A 128 22.04 34.60 16.28
N THR A 129 22.99 33.68 16.44
CA THR A 129 23.04 32.45 15.63
C THR A 129 22.25 31.28 16.23
N TYR A 130 21.73 31.43 17.45
CA TYR A 130 21.02 30.37 18.17
C TYR A 130 19.83 29.78 17.39
N PRO A 131 18.99 30.57 16.70
CA PRO A 131 17.89 30.03 15.90
C PRO A 131 18.35 29.11 14.75
N PHE A 132 19.50 29.39 14.13
CA PHE A 132 20.05 28.53 13.08
C PHE A 132 20.52 27.20 13.65
N TYR A 133 21.15 27.22 14.83
CA TYR A 133 21.55 26.01 15.54
C TYR A 133 20.33 25.16 15.93
N ILE A 134 19.24 25.78 16.41
CA ILE A 134 18.00 25.05 16.70
C ILE A 134 17.39 24.47 15.42
N ALA A 135 17.42 25.19 14.30
CA ALA A 135 16.92 24.69 13.02
C ALA A 135 17.73 23.47 12.52
N GLU A 136 19.05 23.49 12.68
CA GLU A 136 19.93 22.35 12.37
C GLU A 136 19.57 21.13 13.22
N ARG A 137 19.40 21.32 14.54
CA ARG A 137 19.00 20.25 15.46
C ARG A 137 17.63 19.67 15.12
N LEU A 138 16.66 20.53 14.79
CA LEU A 138 15.33 20.11 14.38
C LEU A 138 15.38 19.29 13.09
N ASN A 139 16.16 19.75 12.11
CA ASN A 139 16.35 19.02 10.86
C ASN A 139 17.01 17.67 11.09
N LYS A 140 18.07 17.62 11.91
CA LYS A 140 18.72 16.36 12.29
C LYS A 140 17.72 15.39 12.93
N ALA A 141 16.96 15.83 13.93
CA ALA A 141 15.96 14.99 14.60
C ALA A 141 14.88 14.47 13.64
N ILE A 142 14.41 15.30 12.70
CA ILE A 142 13.43 14.88 11.69
C ILE A 142 14.04 13.90 10.68
N GLN A 143 15.30 14.08 10.29
CA GLN A 143 15.97 13.16 9.37
C GLN A 143 16.28 11.81 10.05
N ASP A 144 16.74 11.82 11.30
CA ASP A 144 17.01 10.62 12.09
C ASP A 144 15.71 9.82 12.30
N ALA A 145 14.59 10.50 12.54
CA ALA A 145 13.28 9.86 12.67
C ALA A 145 12.81 9.12 11.40
N LYS A 146 13.41 9.35 10.22
CA LYS A 146 13.08 8.60 8.99
C LYS A 146 13.51 7.14 9.07
N GLU A 147 14.48 6.81 9.91
CA GLU A 147 14.92 5.43 10.10
C GLU A 147 13.91 4.63 10.94
N GLU A 148 13.22 5.30 11.87
CA GLU A 148 12.30 4.67 12.84
C GLU A 148 10.82 4.76 12.41
N GLU A 149 10.41 5.86 11.79
CA GLU A 149 9.00 6.13 11.47
C GLU A 149 8.69 5.89 9.99
N GLU A 150 7.88 4.86 9.71
CA GLU A 150 7.47 4.47 8.35
C GLU A 150 6.77 5.61 7.58
N ALA A 151 6.02 6.46 8.29
CA ALA A 151 5.33 7.61 7.69
C ALA A 151 6.29 8.65 7.08
N LEU A 152 7.55 8.71 7.52
CA LEU A 152 8.54 9.68 7.03
C LEU A 152 9.47 9.10 5.95
N GLN A 153 9.42 7.79 5.71
CA GLN A 153 10.31 7.08 4.78
C GLN A 153 10.04 7.42 3.31
N GLU A 154 8.77 7.59 2.92
CA GLU A 154 8.42 7.66 1.50
C GLU A 154 9.04 8.87 0.80
N ARG A 155 9.11 10.02 1.50
CA ARG A 155 9.87 11.24 1.13
C ARG A 155 9.62 12.33 2.16
N CYS A 156 10.64 12.68 2.95
CA CYS A 156 10.63 13.85 3.84
C CYS A 156 11.94 14.62 3.68
N ASN A 157 11.90 15.72 2.93
CA ASN A 157 13.08 16.51 2.58
C ASN A 157 12.90 17.98 2.95
N LEU A 158 13.91 18.57 3.60
CA LEU A 158 13.94 20.00 3.87
C LEU A 158 14.02 20.77 2.54
N MET A 159 13.13 21.75 2.38
CA MET A 159 13.04 22.62 1.20
C MET A 159 13.56 24.02 1.50
N TYR A 160 13.04 24.65 2.54
CA TYR A 160 13.37 26.03 2.86
C TYR A 160 13.51 26.24 4.37
N PHE A 161 14.36 27.18 4.74
CA PHE A 161 14.39 27.78 6.06
C PHE A 161 14.18 29.29 5.89
N ASP A 162 13.09 29.81 6.45
CA ASP A 162 12.75 31.23 6.38
C ASP A 162 12.86 31.91 7.75
N MET A 163 13.44 33.11 7.73
CA MET A 163 13.57 33.99 8.89
C MET A 163 12.27 34.80 9.12
N PRO A 164 12.02 35.28 10.35
CA PRO A 164 10.89 36.15 10.63
C PRO A 164 10.91 37.38 9.71
N GLN A 165 9.82 37.60 8.99
CA GLN A 165 9.68 38.73 8.05
C GLN A 165 9.30 40.05 8.74
N SER A 166 8.79 40.00 9.98
CA SER A 166 8.40 41.18 10.73
C SER A 166 9.17 41.30 12.04
N THR A 167 9.51 42.53 12.39
CA THR A 167 10.24 42.87 13.62
C THR A 167 9.32 43.23 14.79
N ASN A 168 8.05 43.53 14.52
CA ASN A 168 7.10 44.08 15.50
C ASN A 168 6.17 43.03 16.13
N MET A 169 6.33 41.76 15.77
CA MET A 169 5.52 40.65 16.29
C MET A 169 6.41 39.55 16.87
N LEU A 170 5.79 38.51 17.41
CA LEU A 170 6.46 37.29 17.84
C LEU A 170 7.34 36.77 16.68
N GLN A 171 8.66 36.78 16.89
CA GLN A 171 9.63 36.39 15.87
C GLN A 171 9.60 34.86 15.71
N ALA A 172 8.95 34.42 14.64
CA ALA A 172 8.82 33.00 14.31
C ALA A 172 9.70 32.65 13.12
N TYR A 173 10.40 31.53 13.25
CA TYR A 173 11.20 30.93 12.19
C TYR A 173 10.42 29.80 11.55
N TRP A 174 10.69 29.54 10.27
CA TRP A 174 9.96 28.54 9.50
C TRP A 174 10.90 27.52 8.86
N LEU A 175 10.51 26.26 8.89
CA LEU A 175 11.08 25.21 8.06
C LEU A 175 9.99 24.61 7.18
N ASP A 176 10.25 24.53 5.88
CA ASP A 176 9.36 23.87 4.94
C ASP A 176 9.93 22.51 4.54
N TYR A 177 9.16 21.45 4.71
CA TYR A 177 9.48 20.09 4.29
C TYR A 177 8.53 19.62 3.21
N GLU A 178 9.07 18.98 2.18
CA GLU A 178 8.26 18.24 1.22
C GLU A 178 7.91 16.85 1.79
N ILE A 179 6.63 16.50 1.78
CA ILE A 179 6.12 15.19 2.20
C ILE A 179 5.28 14.49 1.13
N TYR A 180 5.23 13.17 1.24
CA TYR A 180 4.29 12.31 0.55
C TYR A 180 3.37 11.66 1.58
N PHE A 181 2.10 11.51 1.22
CA PHE A 181 1.12 10.87 2.08
C PHE A 181 0.16 10.02 1.24
N ARG A 182 -0.48 9.08 1.92
CA ARG A 182 -1.48 8.18 1.36
C ARG A 182 -2.78 8.32 2.13
N ILE A 183 -3.89 8.23 1.40
CA ILE A 183 -5.22 8.09 1.99
C ILE A 183 -5.91 6.92 1.33
N THR A 184 -6.61 6.10 2.10
CA THR A 184 -7.58 5.19 1.51
C THR A 184 -8.82 5.97 1.14
N SER A 185 -9.24 5.82 -0.12
CA SER A 185 -10.56 6.25 -0.55
C SER A 185 -11.58 5.19 -0.19
N SER A 186 -12.74 5.61 0.32
CA SER A 186 -13.91 4.74 0.53
C SER A 186 -14.35 4.02 -0.75
N TYR A 187 -13.97 4.51 -1.94
CA TYR A 187 -14.20 3.82 -3.21
C TYR A 187 -13.54 2.43 -3.26
N LYS A 188 -12.36 2.26 -2.64
CA LYS A 188 -11.69 0.95 -2.50
C LYS A 188 -12.54 -0.05 -1.70
N TYR A 189 -13.45 0.48 -0.87
CA TYR A 189 -14.32 -0.25 0.03
C TYR A 189 -15.80 -0.19 -0.40
N ALA A 190 -16.12 0.38 -1.57
CA ALA A 190 -17.49 0.53 -2.03
C ALA A 190 -18.19 -0.83 -2.24
N ASP A 191 -17.43 -1.85 -2.63
CA ASP A 191 -17.92 -3.20 -2.87
C ASP A 191 -17.82 -4.12 -1.63
N TRP A 192 -17.58 -3.56 -0.44
CA TRP A 192 -17.46 -4.37 0.77
C TRP A 192 -18.81 -4.88 1.26
N ILE A 193 -19.00 -6.19 1.17
CA ILE A 193 -20.15 -6.90 1.73
C ILE A 193 -19.85 -7.29 3.18
N LYS A 194 -20.56 -6.70 4.14
CA LYS A 194 -20.51 -7.14 5.55
C LYS A 194 -21.07 -8.56 5.66
N LYS A 195 -20.22 -9.55 5.94
CA LYS A 195 -20.64 -10.94 6.20
C LYS A 195 -20.58 -11.23 7.70
N LYS A 196 -21.74 -11.57 8.28
CA LYS A 196 -21.83 -12.04 9.66
C LYS A 196 -21.26 -13.46 9.73
N VAL A 197 -20.10 -13.62 10.36
CA VAL A 197 -19.57 -14.95 10.68
C VAL A 197 -20.34 -15.46 11.89
N ILE A 198 -21.23 -16.42 11.67
CA ILE A 198 -21.82 -17.19 12.77
C ILE A 198 -20.79 -18.28 13.06
N THR A 199 -19.98 -18.08 14.08
CA THR A 199 -19.25 -19.20 14.67
C THR A 199 -20.29 -20.13 15.28
N PRO A 200 -20.23 -21.45 15.01
CA PRO A 200 -21.05 -22.37 15.76
C PRO A 200 -20.73 -22.18 17.25
N PRO A 201 -21.73 -22.28 18.14
CA PRO A 201 -21.41 -22.31 19.56
C PRO A 201 -20.48 -23.50 19.76
N PHE A 202 -19.24 -23.26 20.19
CA PHE A 202 -18.52 -24.28 20.93
C PHE A 202 -19.28 -24.47 22.24
N THR A 203 -20.43 -25.16 22.19
CA THR A 203 -20.91 -25.85 23.37
C THR A 203 -19.82 -26.86 23.66
N ASN A 204 -19.00 -26.56 24.67
CA ASN A 204 -18.21 -27.56 25.35
C ASN A 204 -19.11 -28.79 25.50
N HIS A 205 -18.69 -29.96 25.00
CA HIS A 205 -19.56 -31.13 24.89
C HIS A 205 -20.17 -31.58 26.24
N SER A 206 -19.74 -30.98 27.36
CA SER A 206 -20.30 -31.11 28.71
C SER A 206 -21.64 -30.42 28.95
N ASP A 207 -22.05 -29.45 28.13
CA ASP A 207 -23.27 -28.64 28.36
C ASP A 207 -24.49 -29.18 27.57
N VAL A 208 -24.32 -30.30 26.86
CA VAL A 208 -25.39 -30.96 26.12
C VAL A 208 -26.18 -31.85 27.09
N PRO A 209 -27.50 -31.67 27.27
CA PRO A 209 -28.31 -32.56 28.09
C PRO A 209 -28.26 -34.00 27.57
N ASP A 210 -28.10 -34.98 28.46
CA ASP A 210 -27.93 -36.42 28.16
C ASP A 210 -29.08 -37.05 27.32
N ASP A 211 -30.20 -36.34 27.18
CA ASP A 211 -31.41 -36.84 26.50
C ASP A 211 -31.38 -36.69 24.96
N LYS A 212 -30.25 -36.31 24.35
CA LYS A 212 -30.13 -36.19 22.89
C LYS A 212 -29.29 -37.32 22.29
N GLU A 213 -29.78 -37.89 21.18
CA GLU A 213 -29.05 -38.89 20.40
C GLU A 213 -27.69 -38.35 19.92
N ASP A 214 -26.66 -39.18 20.07
CA ASP A 214 -25.29 -38.87 19.66
C ASP A 214 -25.22 -38.85 18.13
N VAL A 215 -25.03 -37.67 17.56
CA VAL A 215 -24.99 -37.49 16.11
C VAL A 215 -23.54 -37.65 15.65
N THR A 216 -23.17 -38.86 15.21
CA THR A 216 -21.78 -39.22 14.84
C THR A 216 -21.21 -38.43 13.66
N GLU A 217 -22.07 -37.81 12.83
CA GLU A 217 -21.65 -36.92 11.76
C GLU A 217 -22.63 -35.73 11.64
N PRO A 218 -22.15 -34.48 11.58
CA PRO A 218 -23.05 -33.34 11.45
C PRO A 218 -23.77 -33.40 10.10
N ALA A 219 -25.11 -33.44 10.13
CA ALA A 219 -25.94 -33.33 8.93
C ALA A 219 -25.97 -31.88 8.43
N TYR A 220 -24.85 -31.41 7.87
CA TYR A 220 -24.82 -30.16 7.10
C TYR A 220 -24.89 -30.51 5.60
N ASN A 221 -26.08 -30.60 5.05
CA ASN A 221 -26.25 -30.52 3.58
C ASN A 221 -26.23 -29.06 3.08
N GLU A 222 -26.09 -28.09 3.99
CA GLU A 222 -25.98 -26.67 3.71
C GLU A 222 -24.74 -26.05 4.39
N SER A 223 -23.57 -26.71 4.32
CA SER A 223 -22.34 -25.91 4.52
C SER A 223 -22.34 -24.86 3.42
N SER A 224 -22.35 -23.60 3.81
CA SER A 224 -22.01 -22.52 2.89
C SER A 224 -20.59 -22.81 2.40
N THR A 225 -20.46 -23.36 1.20
CA THR A 225 -19.20 -23.55 0.48
C THR A 225 -18.69 -22.21 -0.04
N ILE A 226 -17.37 -22.06 -0.15
CA ILE A 226 -16.78 -20.83 -0.69
C ILE A 226 -17.12 -20.81 -2.15
N ASP A 227 -17.97 -19.87 -2.56
CA ASP A 227 -18.02 -19.45 -3.95
C ASP A 227 -17.07 -18.25 -4.08
N ASP A 228 -15.87 -18.52 -4.62
CA ASP A 228 -14.81 -17.53 -4.78
C ASP A 228 -15.12 -16.49 -5.87
N GLY A 229 -16.29 -16.58 -6.54
CA GLY A 229 -16.62 -15.75 -7.71
C GLY A 229 -15.67 -15.97 -8.89
N ILE A 230 -14.82 -17.01 -8.80
CA ILE A 230 -13.93 -17.44 -9.88
C ILE A 230 -14.76 -18.34 -10.77
N ILE A 231 -15.30 -17.73 -11.83
CA ILE A 231 -15.94 -18.47 -12.91
C ILE A 231 -14.79 -19.11 -13.71
N SER A 232 -14.57 -20.39 -13.46
CA SER A 232 -13.60 -21.20 -14.20
C SER A 232 -14.21 -21.61 -15.54
N PRO A 233 -13.39 -21.76 -16.60
CA PRO A 233 -13.92 -22.21 -17.87
C PRO A 233 -14.34 -23.68 -17.79
N ASP A 234 -15.57 -23.98 -18.20
CA ASP A 234 -16.07 -25.35 -18.33
C ASP A 234 -15.60 -25.97 -19.65
N ALA A 235 -15.45 -25.15 -20.70
CA ALA A 235 -14.99 -25.57 -22.01
C ALA A 235 -14.10 -24.50 -22.67
N ILE A 236 -13.22 -24.97 -23.56
CA ILE A 236 -12.25 -24.14 -24.28
C ILE A 236 -12.31 -24.50 -25.76
N GLN A 237 -12.36 -23.48 -26.63
CA GLN A 237 -12.28 -23.66 -28.08
C GLN A 237 -11.08 -22.90 -28.66
N ILE A 238 -10.34 -23.54 -29.56
CA ILE A 238 -9.15 -22.97 -30.22
C ILE A 238 -9.51 -22.56 -31.65
N LEU A 239 -9.14 -21.33 -32.02
CA LEU A 239 -9.23 -20.78 -33.38
C LEU A 239 -7.84 -20.35 -33.87
N PRO A 240 -7.55 -20.39 -35.18
CA PRO A 240 -8.42 -20.82 -36.28
C PRO A 240 -8.62 -22.35 -36.34
N GLN A 241 -9.67 -22.80 -37.04
CA GLN A 241 -9.90 -24.24 -37.28
C GLN A 241 -8.89 -24.84 -38.27
N ASP A 242 -8.23 -24.00 -39.07
CA ASP A 242 -7.13 -24.44 -39.92
C ASP A 242 -5.98 -25.02 -39.08
N ASN A 243 -5.35 -26.06 -39.61
CA ASN A 243 -4.27 -26.80 -38.97
C ASN A 243 -3.00 -26.85 -39.82
N ARG A 244 -2.97 -26.17 -40.97
CA ARG A 244 -1.84 -26.20 -41.89
C ARG A 244 -0.96 -24.96 -41.71
N LEU A 245 0.33 -25.19 -41.54
CA LEU A 245 1.33 -24.14 -41.35
C LEU A 245 2.50 -24.35 -42.31
N GLU A 246 2.94 -23.31 -43.02
CA GLU A 246 4.15 -23.39 -43.83
C GLU A 246 5.40 -23.35 -42.93
N ALA A 247 6.44 -24.12 -43.27
CA ALA A 247 7.71 -24.07 -42.54
C ALA A 247 8.32 -22.65 -42.59
N GLY A 248 8.59 -22.06 -41.44
CA GLY A 248 9.07 -20.67 -41.28
C GLY A 248 7.97 -19.64 -41.02
N GLU A 249 6.69 -19.98 -41.20
CA GLU A 249 5.57 -19.08 -40.90
C GLU A 249 5.10 -19.19 -39.45
N GLN A 250 4.32 -18.18 -39.05
CA GLN A 250 3.72 -18.08 -37.72
C GLN A 250 2.20 -18.10 -37.80
N MET A 251 1.55 -18.80 -36.87
CA MET A 251 0.10 -18.82 -36.69
C MET A 251 -0.24 -18.38 -35.27
N VAL A 252 -1.21 -17.48 -35.14
CA VAL A 252 -1.70 -17.03 -33.83
C VAL A 252 -2.91 -17.87 -33.44
N LEU A 253 -2.86 -18.50 -32.27
CA LEU A 253 -4.01 -19.19 -31.68
C LEU A 253 -4.80 -18.22 -30.79
N THR A 254 -6.11 -18.16 -31.02
CA THR A 254 -7.07 -17.48 -30.16
C THR A 254 -7.88 -18.52 -29.40
N VAL A 255 -8.01 -18.33 -28.09
CA VAL A 255 -8.71 -19.25 -27.20
C VAL A 255 -10.01 -18.59 -26.72
N LEU A 256 -11.14 -19.23 -27.01
CA LEU A 256 -12.47 -18.84 -26.52
C LEU A 256 -12.83 -19.68 -25.30
N PHE A 257 -13.39 -19.04 -24.28
CA PHE A 257 -13.78 -19.66 -23.01
C PHE A 257 -15.30 -19.72 -22.93
N SER A 258 -15.84 -20.82 -22.42
CA SER A 258 -17.27 -20.93 -22.09
C SER A 258 -17.39 -21.28 -20.61
N PRO A 259 -18.16 -20.50 -19.81
CA PRO A 259 -18.96 -19.33 -20.21
C PRO A 259 -18.12 -18.06 -20.50
N ASP A 260 -18.67 -17.10 -21.25
CA ASP A 260 -17.95 -15.88 -21.71
C ASP A 260 -17.46 -14.98 -20.54
N ASP A 261 -18.14 -15.08 -19.40
CA ASP A 261 -17.84 -14.37 -18.15
C ASP A 261 -16.76 -15.06 -17.30
N THR A 262 -16.07 -16.08 -17.84
CA THR A 262 -14.89 -16.70 -17.23
C THR A 262 -13.90 -15.63 -16.77
N THR A 263 -13.65 -15.54 -15.46
CA THR A 263 -12.75 -14.55 -14.87
C THR A 263 -11.29 -15.00 -14.88
N ASN A 264 -11.03 -16.31 -14.85
CA ASN A 264 -9.69 -16.88 -14.90
C ASN A 264 -9.31 -17.33 -16.32
N LYS A 265 -8.75 -16.41 -17.11
CA LYS A 265 -8.33 -16.64 -18.51
C LYS A 265 -6.85 -17.03 -18.66
N ASN A 266 -6.19 -17.42 -17.57
CA ASN A 266 -4.82 -17.90 -17.65
C ASN A 266 -4.78 -19.24 -18.39
N ILE A 267 -3.87 -19.37 -19.35
CA ILE A 267 -3.67 -20.58 -20.15
C ILE A 267 -2.19 -20.83 -20.33
N SER A 268 -1.81 -22.11 -20.43
CA SER A 268 -0.48 -22.55 -20.79
C SER A 268 -0.51 -23.35 -22.08
N PHE A 269 0.45 -23.08 -22.96
CA PHE A 269 0.64 -23.81 -24.21
C PHE A 269 1.85 -24.74 -24.11
N ALA A 270 1.72 -25.94 -24.66
CA ALA A 270 2.83 -26.88 -24.81
C ALA A 270 2.78 -27.52 -26.20
N SER A 271 3.94 -27.70 -26.83
CA SER A 271 4.07 -28.46 -28.08
C SER A 271 4.52 -29.89 -27.78
N SER A 272 3.92 -30.86 -28.45
CA SER A 272 4.32 -32.27 -28.35
C SER A 272 5.71 -32.53 -28.94
N ASP A 273 6.12 -31.75 -29.94
CA ASP A 273 7.42 -31.85 -30.58
C ASP A 273 7.94 -30.48 -31.01
N THR A 274 8.84 -29.92 -30.19
CA THR A 274 9.45 -28.61 -30.43
C THR A 274 10.44 -28.61 -31.60
N SER A 275 10.81 -29.76 -32.16
CA SER A 275 11.63 -29.84 -33.37
C SER A 275 10.82 -29.63 -34.66
N ILE A 276 9.50 -29.82 -34.59
CA ILE A 276 8.55 -29.64 -35.70
C ILE A 276 7.89 -28.27 -35.62
N ALA A 277 7.35 -27.88 -34.46
CA ALA A 277 6.82 -26.54 -34.22
C ALA A 277 6.94 -26.11 -32.76
N THR A 278 7.22 -24.82 -32.54
CA THR A 278 7.31 -24.21 -31.22
C THR A 278 6.15 -23.27 -30.96
N VAL A 279 5.64 -23.23 -29.73
CA VAL A 279 4.57 -22.31 -29.30
C VAL A 279 5.07 -21.40 -28.20
N THR A 280 4.73 -20.11 -28.29
CA THR A 280 5.08 -19.10 -27.28
C THR A 280 3.98 -18.99 -26.20
N GLN A 281 4.31 -18.36 -25.07
CA GLN A 281 3.34 -18.13 -23.98
C GLN A 281 2.15 -17.25 -24.43
N SER A 282 2.32 -16.46 -25.49
CA SER A 282 1.25 -15.65 -26.09
C SER A 282 0.39 -16.40 -27.12
N GLY A 283 0.59 -17.71 -27.31
CA GLY A 283 -0.19 -18.52 -28.24
C GLY A 283 0.25 -18.43 -29.71
N ILE A 284 1.45 -17.92 -29.99
CA ILE A 284 2.00 -17.88 -31.36
C ILE A 284 2.79 -19.16 -31.64
N ILE A 285 2.38 -19.92 -32.65
CA ILE A 285 3.05 -21.12 -33.15
C ILE A 285 3.98 -20.74 -34.30
N THR A 286 5.21 -21.26 -34.30
CA THR A 286 6.16 -21.16 -35.42
C THR A 286 6.50 -22.55 -35.95
N GLY A 287 6.31 -22.76 -37.25
CA GLY A 287 6.67 -24.02 -37.91
C GLY A 287 8.17 -24.08 -38.21
N ILE A 288 8.86 -25.12 -37.74
CA ILE A 288 10.32 -25.27 -37.90
C ILE A 288 10.63 -26.28 -39.00
N LYS A 289 10.00 -27.46 -38.95
CA LYS A 289 10.29 -28.58 -39.86
C LYS A 289 9.00 -29.26 -40.30
N THR A 290 8.99 -29.81 -41.50
CA THR A 290 7.84 -30.56 -42.02
C THR A 290 7.54 -31.78 -41.14
N GLY A 291 6.29 -31.91 -40.70
CA GLY A 291 5.86 -32.95 -39.79
C GLY A 291 4.54 -32.60 -39.13
N ASN A 292 4.02 -33.53 -38.32
CA ASN A 292 2.80 -33.32 -37.55
C ASN A 292 3.16 -33.18 -36.08
N CYS A 293 2.59 -32.17 -35.41
CA CYS A 293 2.75 -31.96 -33.98
C CYS A 293 1.41 -31.55 -33.36
N GLN A 294 1.28 -31.72 -32.06
CA GLN A 294 0.09 -31.34 -31.30
C GLN A 294 0.43 -30.21 -30.35
N ILE A 295 -0.41 -29.19 -30.33
CA ILE A 295 -0.34 -28.11 -29.36
C ILE A 295 -1.42 -28.36 -28.31
N LEU A 296 -0.99 -28.56 -27.07
CA LEU A 296 -1.83 -28.70 -25.90
C LEU A 296 -2.03 -27.34 -25.25
N VAL A 297 -3.28 -26.97 -25.02
CA VAL A 297 -3.70 -25.80 -24.24
C VAL A 297 -4.30 -26.29 -22.94
N THR A 298 -3.77 -25.81 -21.82
CA THR A 298 -4.21 -26.21 -20.47
C THR A 298 -4.60 -24.98 -19.66
N THR A 299 -5.74 -25.05 -18.98
CA THR A 299 -6.14 -24.06 -17.98
C THR A 299 -5.74 -24.48 -16.56
N PRO A 300 -5.64 -23.54 -15.62
CA PRO A 300 -5.39 -23.84 -14.20
C PRO A 300 -6.38 -24.82 -13.57
N ASN A 301 -7.61 -24.87 -14.08
CA ASN A 301 -8.67 -25.78 -13.60
C ASN A 301 -8.56 -27.19 -14.22
N GLY A 302 -7.54 -27.47 -15.03
CA GLY A 302 -7.31 -28.78 -15.64
C GLY A 302 -8.11 -29.04 -16.92
N VAL A 303 -8.87 -28.06 -17.43
CA VAL A 303 -9.53 -28.17 -18.74
C VAL A 303 -8.48 -28.02 -19.83
N ASN A 304 -8.47 -28.99 -20.75
CA ASN A 304 -7.47 -29.13 -21.79
C ASN A 304 -8.12 -29.14 -23.18
N ALA A 305 -7.47 -28.50 -24.15
CA ALA A 305 -7.81 -28.57 -25.56
C ALA A 305 -6.56 -28.89 -26.38
N VAL A 306 -6.70 -29.75 -27.38
CA VAL A 306 -5.59 -30.16 -28.25
C VAL A 306 -5.85 -29.65 -29.66
N LYS A 307 -4.79 -29.12 -30.29
CA LYS A 307 -4.80 -28.69 -31.68
C LYS A 307 -3.71 -29.44 -32.45
N ASP A 308 -4.11 -30.22 -33.45
CA ASP A 308 -3.16 -30.79 -34.41
C ASP A 308 -2.65 -29.69 -35.34
N ILE A 309 -1.34 -29.70 -35.63
CA ILE A 309 -0.67 -28.79 -36.56
C ILE A 309 0.16 -29.62 -37.53
N ILE A 310 -0.04 -29.37 -38.82
CA ILE A 310 0.64 -30.01 -39.94
C ILE A 310 1.55 -28.95 -40.57
N VAL A 311 2.85 -29.09 -40.36
CA VAL A 311 3.85 -28.24 -40.99
C VAL A 311 4.22 -28.83 -42.35
N TYR A 312 4.04 -28.05 -43.41
CA TYR A 312 4.38 -28.46 -44.78
C TYR A 312 5.34 -27.46 -45.42
N THR A 313 6.12 -27.94 -46.39
CA THR A 313 6.92 -27.06 -47.24
C THR A 313 6.12 -26.78 -48.51
N LYS A 314 6.16 -25.55 -48.97
CA LYS A 314 5.62 -25.20 -50.29
C LYS A 314 6.38 -26.02 -51.33
N ARG A 315 5.66 -26.74 -52.20
CA ARG A 315 6.26 -27.20 -53.46
C ARG A 315 6.46 -25.95 -54.31
N ASN A 316 7.72 -25.58 -54.54
CA ASN A 316 8.04 -24.70 -55.65
C ASN A 316 7.69 -25.47 -56.93
N ASN A 317 6.50 -25.21 -57.49
CA ASN A 317 6.22 -25.55 -58.87
C ASN A 317 6.99 -24.55 -59.74
N ASN A 318 8.30 -24.75 -59.85
CA ASN A 318 9.07 -24.28 -61.00
C ASN A 318 9.37 -25.53 -61.83
N GLU A 319 8.73 -25.56 -63.00
CA GLU A 319 9.09 -26.27 -64.25
C GLU A 319 9.88 -27.60 -64.17
#